data_AF-A0A8J8Q2S5-F1
#
_entry.id   AF-A0A8J8Q2S5-F1
#
_cell.length_a   1.000
_cell.length_b   1.000
_cell.length_c   1.000
_cell.angle_alpha   90.00
_cell.angle_beta   90.00
_cell.angle_gamma   90.00
#
_symmetry.space_group_name_H-M   'P 1'
#
loop_
_entity.id
_entity.type
_entity.pdbx_description
1 polymer ?
#
loop_
_entity_poly.entity_id
_entity_poly.type
_entity_poly.pdbx_seq_one_letter_code
_entity_poly.pdbx_strand_id
1 'polypeptide(L)'
;MALQELPDDAPGRLVPYDRRPYYNPDPLPPDSELQFEKEFYEMLSEATFWLGKLSGFSLTTDFAPVLYTSLLRKEAMESSEIEGADIDYNALYSFETRSLDRSGTIGEQAAAIDETKDVQEVLNYERALESGINALDHGEEVSIDLLHTLHKTLLTDVPENRRETDTIGEFKTVPNHLGEFVPPVPSAVDGLMAALMTYIRTGGSYHPLIDIALTHYQFETIHPYGDGNGRLGRLLITLQLYDQDYLEQPTLYLSEYFNRYKETYVDRMNAIRKYGEWEAWVEFFVTGIRHQAEESLLRSRDLHSLQQDYKATYGDTSAAYAELACTLFEQPYLTANVVQELLDVTGPTAYRAIDQLEEEGVLEETTGKERNREYRAREIFEILERPPRTY
;
A
#
# COMPACT_ATOMS: atom_id res chain seq x y z
N MET A 1 -23.55 11.63 -31.06
CA MET A 1 -23.54 12.40 -29.81
C MET A 1 -22.54 13.53 -30.02
N ALA A 2 -22.94 14.78 -29.78
CA ALA A 2 -21.97 15.87 -29.73
C ALA A 2 -20.93 15.51 -28.65
N LEU A 3 -19.63 15.70 -28.92
CA LEU A 3 -18.63 15.63 -27.87
C LEU A 3 -19.04 16.63 -26.80
N GLN A 4 -19.10 16.22 -25.54
CA GLN A 4 -19.17 17.18 -24.44
C GLN A 4 -17.85 17.95 -24.48
N GLU A 5 -17.89 19.21 -24.91
CA GLU A 5 -16.70 20.04 -24.98
C GLU A 5 -16.17 20.25 -23.56
N LEU A 6 -14.88 19.98 -23.37
CA LEU A 6 -14.19 20.39 -22.16
C LEU A 6 -14.05 21.93 -22.18
N PRO A 7 -14.04 22.58 -21.01
CA PRO A 7 -13.62 23.98 -20.90
C PRO A 7 -12.26 24.22 -21.56
N ASP A 8 -12.04 25.43 -22.08
CA ASP A 8 -10.79 25.81 -22.76
C ASP A 8 -9.55 25.74 -21.83
N ASP A 9 -9.77 25.80 -20.52
CA ASP A 9 -8.77 25.74 -19.45
C ASP A 9 -8.63 24.34 -18.81
N ALA A 10 -9.33 23.33 -19.33
CA ALA A 10 -9.12 21.96 -18.88
C ALA A 10 -7.68 21.50 -19.20
N PRO A 11 -6.99 20.78 -18.29
CA PRO A 11 -5.60 20.33 -18.45
C PRO A 11 -5.51 19.08 -19.33
N GLY A 12 -6.07 19.17 -20.53
CA GLY A 12 -6.13 18.12 -21.52
C GLY A 12 -7.28 18.33 -22.50
N ARG A 13 -7.39 17.41 -23.45
CA ARG A 13 -8.36 17.50 -24.54
C ARG A 13 -9.01 16.17 -24.87
N LEU A 14 -10.27 16.21 -25.30
CA LEU A 14 -10.94 15.05 -25.88
C LEU A 14 -10.53 14.87 -27.34
N VAL A 15 -9.94 13.72 -27.65
CA VAL A 15 -9.51 13.35 -29.00
C VAL A 15 -10.49 12.32 -29.57
N PRO A 16 -11.09 12.56 -30.75
CA PRO A 16 -11.97 11.59 -31.39
C PRO A 16 -11.29 10.24 -31.62
N TYR A 17 -11.95 9.15 -31.18
CA TYR A 17 -11.47 7.79 -31.38
C TYR A 17 -12.65 6.81 -31.44
N ASP A 18 -12.74 6.04 -32.53
CA ASP A 18 -13.85 5.11 -32.81
C ASP A 18 -15.24 5.65 -32.40
N ARG A 19 -15.88 5.06 -31.37
CA ARG A 19 -17.23 5.43 -30.90
C ARG A 19 -17.26 6.41 -29.75
N ARG A 20 -16.15 6.59 -29.01
CA ARG A 20 -16.06 7.47 -27.84
C ARG A 20 -14.70 8.18 -27.84
N PRO A 21 -14.67 9.51 -27.73
CA PRO A 21 -13.39 10.22 -27.62
C PRO A 21 -12.64 9.76 -26.36
N TYR A 22 -11.31 9.77 -26.44
CA TYR A 22 -10.47 9.58 -25.26
C TYR A 22 -9.96 10.92 -24.74
N TYR A 23 -9.66 10.97 -23.46
CA TYR A 23 -9.01 12.12 -22.82
C TYR A 23 -7.49 12.02 -23.00
N ASN A 24 -6.89 13.05 -23.60
CA ASN A 24 -5.45 13.19 -23.73
C ASN A 24 -4.98 14.28 -22.76
N PRO A 25 -4.30 13.93 -21.64
CA PRO A 25 -3.83 14.92 -20.68
C PRO A 25 -2.71 15.77 -21.28
N ASP A 26 -2.64 17.03 -20.88
CA ASP A 26 -1.47 17.85 -21.13
C ASP A 26 -0.28 17.35 -20.28
N PRO A 27 0.98 17.58 -20.71
CA PRO A 27 2.14 17.20 -19.92
C PRO A 27 2.24 18.01 -18.62
N LEU A 28 2.96 17.46 -17.63
CA LEU A 28 3.33 18.21 -16.42
C LEU A 28 4.55 19.10 -16.66
N PRO A 29 4.69 20.22 -15.90
CA PRO A 29 3.73 20.76 -14.95
C PRO A 29 2.51 21.41 -15.65
N PRO A 30 1.41 21.69 -14.93
CA PRO A 30 0.29 22.44 -15.50
C PRO A 30 0.75 23.81 -16.06
N ASP A 31 0.18 24.22 -17.20
CA ASP A 31 0.52 25.50 -17.84
C ASP A 31 0.18 26.72 -16.97
N SER A 32 -0.89 26.61 -16.16
CA SER A 32 -1.26 27.61 -15.17
C SER A 32 -0.46 27.42 -13.88
N GLU A 33 0.13 28.50 -13.38
CA GLU A 33 0.80 28.50 -12.08
C GLU A 33 -0.20 28.22 -10.96
N LEU A 34 0.08 27.20 -10.14
CA LEU A 34 -0.77 26.81 -9.01
C LEU A 34 -0.73 27.90 -7.94
N GLN A 35 -1.91 28.32 -7.48
CA GLN A 35 -2.04 29.39 -6.48
C GLN A 35 -2.62 28.83 -5.18
N PHE A 36 -1.81 28.83 -4.13
CA PHE A 36 -2.23 28.35 -2.82
C PHE A 36 -2.34 29.47 -1.80
N GLU A 37 -3.36 29.39 -0.94
CA GLU A 37 -3.51 30.29 0.20
C GLU A 37 -2.47 29.99 1.30
N LYS A 38 -2.29 30.92 2.23
CA LYS A 38 -1.30 30.79 3.32
C LYS A 38 -1.50 29.51 4.13
N GLU A 39 -2.74 29.14 4.38
CA GLU A 39 -3.16 27.96 5.15
C GLU A 39 -2.65 26.66 4.51
N PHE A 40 -2.56 26.59 3.18
CA PHE A 40 -2.00 25.43 2.50
C PHE A 40 -0.50 25.26 2.81
N TYR A 41 0.27 26.36 2.80
CA TYR A 41 1.70 26.28 3.10
C TYR A 41 1.97 25.91 4.57
N GLU A 42 1.08 26.29 5.49
CA GLU A 42 1.10 25.81 6.87
C GLU A 42 0.85 24.30 6.92
N MET A 43 -0.18 23.80 6.23
CA MET A 43 -0.49 22.36 6.14
C MET A 43 0.64 21.56 5.46
N LEU A 44 1.27 22.11 4.41
CA LEU A 44 2.43 21.53 3.75
C LEU A 44 3.64 21.45 4.69
N SER A 45 3.88 22.51 5.48
CA SER A 45 4.92 22.50 6.52
C SER A 45 4.64 21.48 7.62
N GLU A 46 3.38 21.25 7.98
CA GLU A 46 3.00 20.22 8.95
C GLU A 46 3.18 18.81 8.36
N ALA A 47 2.80 18.60 7.09
CA ALA A 47 2.99 17.33 6.40
C ALA A 47 4.46 16.92 6.38
N THR A 48 5.34 17.84 5.98
CA THR A 48 6.80 17.61 5.98
C THR A 48 7.37 17.39 7.37
N PHE A 49 6.87 18.11 8.38
CA PHE A 49 7.27 17.89 9.77
C PHE A 49 6.90 16.48 10.29
N TRP A 50 5.69 16.01 10.00
CA TRP A 50 5.26 14.66 10.42
C TRP A 50 5.98 13.57 9.64
N LEU A 51 6.22 13.74 8.34
CA LEU A 51 7.07 12.83 7.56
C LEU A 51 8.48 12.75 8.14
N GLY A 52 9.10 13.90 8.46
CA GLY A 52 10.43 13.92 9.08
C GLY A 52 10.48 13.21 10.43
N LYS A 53 9.42 13.32 11.25
CA LYS A 53 9.32 12.56 12.51
C LYS A 53 9.15 11.06 12.28
N LEU A 54 8.29 10.66 11.34
CA LEU A 54 8.08 9.26 10.99
C LEU A 54 9.39 8.64 10.50
N SER A 55 10.01 9.27 9.51
CA SER A 55 11.28 8.86 8.90
C SER A 55 12.41 8.77 9.93
N GLY A 56 12.57 9.81 10.76
CA GLY A 56 13.55 9.79 11.84
C GLY A 56 13.29 8.70 12.89
N PHE A 57 12.02 8.41 13.21
CA PHE A 57 11.68 7.36 14.16
C PHE A 57 12.02 5.96 13.61
N SER A 58 11.80 5.71 12.31
CA SER A 58 12.15 4.42 11.68
C SER A 58 13.65 4.11 11.73
N LEU A 59 14.52 5.13 11.67
CA LEU A 59 15.98 4.93 11.77
C LEU A 59 16.46 4.55 13.18
N THR A 60 15.74 5.00 14.22
CA THR A 60 16.18 4.84 15.61
C THR A 60 15.65 3.60 16.30
N THR A 61 14.68 2.93 15.67
CA THR A 61 13.98 1.81 16.29
C THR A 61 14.45 0.50 15.69
N ASP A 62 14.89 -0.41 16.54
CA ASP A 62 15.11 -1.81 16.20
C ASP A 62 13.76 -2.52 16.11
N PHE A 63 12.96 -2.11 15.13
CA PHE A 63 11.71 -2.78 14.81
C PHE A 63 12.04 -4.16 14.26
N ALA A 64 11.38 -5.19 14.80
CA ALA A 64 11.35 -6.48 14.13
C ALA A 64 10.88 -6.23 12.68
N PRO A 65 11.58 -6.74 11.65
CA PRO A 65 11.22 -6.54 10.24
C PRO A 65 9.73 -6.80 9.96
N VAL A 66 9.14 -7.76 10.68
CA VAL A 66 7.75 -8.17 10.53
C VAL A 66 6.74 -7.10 11.01
N LEU A 67 7.13 -6.20 11.91
CA LEU A 67 6.27 -5.05 12.25
C LEU A 67 6.20 -4.04 11.09
N TYR A 68 7.30 -3.83 10.37
CA TYR A 68 7.28 -3.05 9.13
C TYR A 68 6.46 -3.75 8.06
N THR A 69 6.65 -5.05 7.89
CA THR A 69 5.83 -5.88 7.00
C THR A 69 4.34 -5.76 7.34
N SER A 70 3.98 -5.67 8.62
CA SER A 70 2.57 -5.53 9.03
C SER A 70 1.96 -4.18 8.64
N LEU A 71 2.73 -3.10 8.75
CA LEU A 71 2.29 -1.78 8.27
C LEU A 71 2.23 -1.72 6.75
N LEU A 72 3.17 -2.38 6.06
CA LEU A 72 3.16 -2.52 4.61
C LEU A 72 1.96 -3.34 4.13
N ARG A 73 1.62 -4.42 4.84
CA ARG A 73 0.43 -5.22 4.56
C ARG A 73 -0.84 -4.41 4.71
N LYS A 74 -0.91 -3.54 5.72
CA LYS A 74 -2.01 -2.57 5.83
C LYS A 74 -2.12 -1.68 4.59
N GLU A 75 -1.02 -1.06 4.15
CA GLU A 75 -1.01 -0.28 2.90
C GLU A 75 -1.49 -1.10 1.69
N ALA A 76 -0.98 -2.32 1.55
CA ALA A 76 -1.32 -3.22 0.45
C ALA A 76 -2.80 -3.66 0.46
N MET A 77 -3.36 -3.92 1.64
CA MET A 77 -4.78 -4.25 1.83
C MET A 77 -5.66 -3.08 1.45
N GLU A 78 -5.42 -1.90 2.04
CA GLU A 78 -6.19 -0.68 1.76
C GLU A 78 -6.11 -0.28 0.28
N SER A 79 -4.93 -0.44 -0.32
CA SER A 79 -4.73 -0.24 -1.75
C SER A 79 -5.55 -1.22 -2.59
N SER A 80 -5.65 -2.48 -2.19
CA SER A 80 -6.42 -3.50 -2.94
C SER A 80 -7.94 -3.32 -2.75
N GLU A 81 -8.40 -2.90 -1.57
CA GLU A 81 -9.82 -2.60 -1.29
C GLU A 81 -10.35 -1.41 -2.13
N ILE A 82 -9.49 -0.42 -2.43
CA ILE A 82 -9.83 0.65 -3.36
C ILE A 82 -10.18 0.07 -4.74
N GLU A 83 -9.53 -1.00 -5.17
CA GLU A 83 -9.82 -1.69 -6.43
C GLU A 83 -10.98 -2.71 -6.30
N GLY A 84 -11.55 -2.88 -5.10
CA GLY A 84 -12.71 -3.73 -4.85
C GLY A 84 -12.39 -5.14 -4.34
N ALA A 85 -11.16 -5.38 -3.87
CA ALA A 85 -10.85 -6.60 -3.11
C ALA A 85 -11.56 -6.61 -1.75
N ASP A 86 -11.87 -7.79 -1.22
CA ASP A 86 -12.47 -7.98 0.11
C ASP A 86 -11.54 -8.84 0.96
N ILE A 87 -10.77 -8.20 1.85
CA ILE A 87 -9.63 -8.83 2.52
C ILE A 87 -9.75 -8.71 4.03
N ASP A 88 -9.77 -9.87 4.70
CA ASP A 88 -9.66 -9.94 6.15
C ASP A 88 -8.20 -10.10 6.60
N TYR A 89 -7.80 -9.38 7.66
CA TYR A 89 -6.44 -9.49 8.23
C TYR A 89 -6.13 -10.94 8.62
N ASN A 90 -7.08 -11.66 9.21
CA ASN A 90 -6.81 -13.05 9.60
C ASN A 90 -6.62 -13.93 8.37
N ALA A 91 -7.34 -13.70 7.27
CA ALA A 91 -7.14 -14.45 6.03
C ALA A 91 -5.72 -14.28 5.47
N LEU A 92 -5.18 -13.05 5.48
CA LEU A 92 -3.82 -12.75 5.02
C LEU A 92 -2.75 -13.47 5.87
N TYR A 93 -2.79 -13.29 7.19
CA TYR A 93 -1.79 -13.89 8.08
C TYR A 93 -1.97 -15.41 8.24
N SER A 94 -3.20 -15.92 8.13
CA SER A 94 -3.50 -17.35 8.08
C SER A 94 -2.84 -18.01 6.86
N PHE A 95 -2.93 -17.37 5.69
CA PHE A 95 -2.31 -17.89 4.47
C PHE A 95 -0.79 -18.02 4.59
N GLU A 96 -0.12 -17.02 5.17
CA GLU A 96 1.32 -17.06 5.42
C GLU A 96 1.67 -18.17 6.43
N THR A 97 0.97 -18.21 7.56
CA THR A 97 1.22 -19.20 8.63
C THR A 97 1.05 -20.63 8.11
N ARG A 98 0.01 -20.88 7.31
CA ARG A 98 -0.19 -22.18 6.65
C ARG A 98 0.87 -22.49 5.60
N SER A 99 1.51 -21.48 5.03
CA SER A 99 2.64 -21.66 4.10
C SER A 99 3.92 -22.07 4.85
N LEU A 100 4.11 -21.60 6.08
CA LEU A 100 5.18 -22.05 6.97
C LEU A 100 4.95 -23.49 7.46
N ASP A 101 3.71 -23.83 7.83
CA ASP A 101 3.32 -25.19 8.24
C ASP A 101 3.54 -26.26 7.13
N ARG A 102 3.64 -25.86 5.86
CA ARG A 102 3.75 -26.75 4.69
C ARG A 102 5.10 -27.51 4.57
N SER A 103 6.02 -27.36 5.52
CA SER A 103 7.18 -28.28 5.68
C SER A 103 6.74 -29.70 6.09
N GLY A 104 5.52 -29.89 6.60
CA GLY A 104 4.97 -31.20 6.97
C GLY A 104 3.56 -31.44 6.42
N THR A 105 3.45 -32.31 5.42
CA THR A 105 2.21 -32.89 4.87
C THR A 105 1.24 -31.96 4.11
N ILE A 106 1.03 -32.31 2.83
CA ILE A 106 0.03 -31.75 1.93
C ILE A 106 -1.36 -32.12 2.45
N GLY A 107 -1.99 -31.21 3.19
CA GLY A 107 -3.40 -31.26 3.55
C GLY A 107 -4.15 -30.15 2.84
N GLU A 108 -4.85 -30.49 1.76
CA GLU A 108 -5.80 -29.62 1.08
C GLU A 108 -6.87 -29.13 2.07
N GLN A 109 -6.76 -27.90 2.52
CA GLN A 109 -7.92 -27.12 2.98
C GLN A 109 -7.97 -25.86 2.14
N ALA A 110 -8.84 -25.91 1.14
CA ALA A 110 -9.23 -24.75 0.37
C ALA A 110 -9.79 -23.70 1.35
N ALA A 111 -8.99 -22.67 1.64
CA ALA A 111 -9.57 -21.35 1.78
C ALA A 111 -10.43 -21.10 0.53
N ALA A 112 -11.52 -20.35 0.66
CA ALA A 112 -12.33 -20.04 -0.51
C ALA A 112 -11.38 -19.52 -1.61
N ILE A 113 -11.52 -20.07 -2.81
CA ILE A 113 -10.61 -19.79 -3.94
C ILE A 113 -10.50 -18.27 -4.18
N ASP A 114 -11.48 -17.46 -3.76
CA ASP A 114 -11.46 -16.00 -3.82
C ASP A 114 -10.62 -15.35 -2.70
N GLU A 115 -10.77 -15.75 -1.43
CA GLU A 115 -9.95 -15.24 -0.31
C GLU A 115 -8.46 -15.47 -0.53
N THR A 116 -8.09 -16.58 -1.17
CA THR A 116 -6.69 -16.88 -1.48
C THR A 116 -6.11 -15.98 -2.57
N LYS A 117 -6.96 -15.39 -3.41
CA LYS A 117 -6.54 -14.53 -4.54
C LYS A 117 -6.36 -13.09 -4.10
N ASP A 118 -7.30 -12.54 -3.33
CA ASP A 118 -7.17 -11.17 -2.83
C ASP A 118 -5.96 -11.07 -1.87
N VAL A 119 -5.72 -12.12 -1.09
CA VAL A 119 -4.48 -12.28 -0.30
C VAL A 119 -3.23 -12.30 -1.20
N GLN A 120 -3.26 -13.01 -2.33
CA GLN A 120 -2.14 -13.03 -3.27
C GLN A 120 -1.85 -11.63 -3.84
N GLU A 121 -2.87 -10.83 -4.13
CA GLU A 121 -2.72 -9.45 -4.62
C GLU A 121 -2.03 -8.55 -3.58
N VAL A 122 -2.36 -8.70 -2.29
CA VAL A 122 -1.69 -7.98 -1.19
C VAL A 122 -0.22 -8.37 -1.08
N LEU A 123 0.08 -9.68 -1.11
CA LEU A 123 1.46 -10.17 -1.09
C LEU A 123 2.25 -9.76 -2.33
N ASN A 124 1.59 -9.62 -3.48
CA ASN A 124 2.22 -9.09 -4.69
C ASN A 124 2.57 -7.62 -4.55
N TYR A 125 1.69 -6.82 -3.93
CA TYR A 125 1.96 -5.42 -3.65
C TYR A 125 3.15 -5.26 -2.70
N GLU A 126 3.17 -6.02 -1.60
CA GLU A 126 4.30 -6.08 -0.65
C GLU A 126 5.61 -6.35 -1.40
N ARG A 127 5.67 -7.44 -2.17
CA ARG A 127 6.85 -7.82 -2.96
C ARG A 127 7.24 -6.77 -4.01
N ALA A 128 6.26 -6.14 -4.64
CA ALA A 128 6.52 -5.09 -5.62
C ALA A 128 7.14 -3.86 -4.95
N LEU A 129 6.62 -3.43 -3.81
CA LEU A 129 7.19 -2.29 -3.10
C LEU A 129 8.61 -2.59 -2.62
N GLU A 130 8.83 -3.76 -1.99
CA GLU A 130 10.17 -4.19 -1.56
C GLU A 130 11.14 -4.25 -2.75
N SER A 131 10.71 -4.81 -3.90
CA SER A 131 11.54 -4.84 -5.11
C SER A 131 11.86 -3.44 -5.62
N GLY A 132 10.91 -2.49 -5.53
CA GLY A 132 11.12 -1.11 -5.94
C GLY A 132 12.11 -0.38 -5.04
N ILE A 133 11.95 -0.50 -3.72
CA ILE A 133 12.88 0.06 -2.73
C ILE A 133 14.29 -0.51 -2.93
N ASN A 134 14.41 -1.83 -3.08
CA ASN A 134 15.69 -2.47 -3.35
C ASN A 134 16.34 -1.94 -4.64
N ALA A 135 15.58 -1.69 -5.71
CA ALA A 135 16.12 -1.12 -6.94
C ALA A 135 16.71 0.29 -6.70
N LEU A 136 15.98 1.15 -5.96
CA LEU A 136 16.44 2.49 -5.60
C LEU A 136 17.70 2.45 -4.73
N ASP A 137 17.76 1.53 -3.75
CA ASP A 137 18.96 1.33 -2.91
C ASP A 137 20.20 0.92 -3.71
N HIS A 138 20.02 0.26 -4.85
CA HIS A 138 21.10 -0.12 -5.76
C HIS A 138 21.42 0.97 -6.81
N GLY A 139 20.81 2.15 -6.69
CA GLY A 139 21.05 3.32 -7.53
C GLY A 139 20.31 3.29 -8.86
N GLU A 140 19.26 2.47 -8.99
CA GLU A 140 18.32 2.59 -10.11
C GLU A 140 17.43 3.83 -9.92
N GLU A 141 16.92 4.38 -11.02
CA GLU A 141 15.96 5.48 -11.00
C GLU A 141 14.54 4.95 -11.26
N VAL A 142 13.53 5.69 -10.80
CA VAL A 142 12.13 5.47 -11.21
C VAL A 142 12.03 5.60 -12.74
N SER A 143 11.79 4.48 -13.41
CA SER A 143 11.84 4.35 -14.87
C SER A 143 10.70 3.49 -15.40
N ILE A 144 10.45 3.56 -16.72
CA ILE A 144 9.45 2.69 -17.38
C ILE A 144 9.79 1.21 -17.17
N ASP A 145 11.06 0.83 -17.24
CA ASP A 145 11.50 -0.56 -17.06
C ASP A 145 11.27 -1.05 -15.62
N LEU A 146 11.50 -0.17 -14.63
CA LEU A 146 11.13 -0.46 -13.25
C LEU A 146 9.61 -0.63 -13.13
N LEU A 147 8.81 0.30 -13.66
CA LEU A 147 7.34 0.20 -13.63
C LEU A 147 6.83 -1.09 -14.30
N HIS A 148 7.43 -1.52 -15.40
CA HIS A 148 7.15 -2.81 -16.04
C HIS A 148 7.45 -4.00 -15.14
N THR A 149 8.59 -3.98 -14.46
CA THR A 149 8.98 -5.02 -13.50
C THR A 149 8.00 -5.08 -12.34
N LEU A 150 7.64 -3.93 -11.76
CA LEU A 150 6.71 -3.83 -10.65
C LEU A 150 5.29 -4.26 -11.04
N HIS A 151 4.80 -3.81 -12.21
CA HIS A 151 3.52 -4.24 -12.76
C HIS A 151 3.46 -5.77 -12.94
N LYS A 152 4.54 -6.38 -13.44
CA LYS A 152 4.63 -7.83 -13.56
C LYS A 152 4.53 -8.52 -12.19
N THR A 153 5.22 -8.00 -11.18
CA THR A 153 5.14 -8.52 -9.80
C THR A 153 3.72 -8.41 -9.26
N LEU A 154 3.05 -7.26 -9.45
CA LEU A 154 1.66 -7.03 -9.03
C LEU A 154 0.69 -8.08 -9.58
N LEU A 155 0.87 -8.52 -10.82
CA LEU A 155 -0.02 -9.48 -11.49
C LEU A 155 0.46 -10.94 -11.49
N THR A 156 1.56 -11.24 -10.78
CA THR A 156 2.11 -12.59 -10.69
C THR A 156 1.15 -13.51 -9.92
N ASP A 157 0.87 -14.69 -10.48
CA ASP A 157 -0.05 -15.69 -9.91
C ASP A 157 -1.49 -15.20 -9.64
N VAL A 158 -1.85 -14.01 -10.14
CA VAL A 158 -3.23 -13.53 -10.18
C VAL A 158 -3.96 -14.29 -11.30
N PRO A 159 -5.10 -14.95 -11.04
CA PRO A 159 -5.79 -15.73 -12.06
C PRO A 159 -6.32 -14.89 -13.23
N GLU A 160 -6.31 -15.47 -14.43
CA GLU A 160 -6.81 -14.81 -15.66
C GLU A 160 -8.25 -14.27 -15.51
N ASN A 161 -9.09 -14.93 -14.72
CA ASN A 161 -10.48 -14.51 -14.52
C ASN A 161 -10.65 -13.26 -13.64
N ARG A 162 -9.57 -12.74 -13.04
CA ARG A 162 -9.54 -11.48 -12.25
C ARG A 162 -8.64 -10.41 -12.85
N ARG A 163 -7.99 -10.70 -13.98
CA ARG A 163 -7.22 -9.70 -14.73
C ARG A 163 -8.02 -9.25 -15.92
N GLU A 164 -8.08 -7.95 -16.13
CA GLU A 164 -8.72 -7.37 -17.32
C GLU A 164 -7.78 -7.39 -18.54
N THR A 165 -6.59 -7.98 -18.41
CA THR A 165 -5.55 -7.96 -19.44
C THR A 165 -4.69 -9.22 -19.47
N ASP A 166 -4.24 -9.55 -20.69
CA ASP A 166 -3.19 -10.52 -20.97
C ASP A 166 -1.80 -9.85 -21.11
N THR A 167 -1.74 -8.51 -21.14
CA THR A 167 -0.48 -7.76 -21.30
C THR A 167 0.12 -7.45 -19.93
N ILE A 168 1.13 -8.23 -19.53
CA ILE A 168 1.76 -8.15 -18.21
C ILE A 168 3.19 -7.64 -18.32
N GLY A 169 3.45 -6.52 -17.65
CA GLY A 169 4.79 -5.91 -17.57
C GLY A 169 5.13 -5.10 -18.81
N GLU A 170 4.12 -4.67 -19.55
CA GLU A 170 4.20 -3.85 -20.75
C GLU A 170 2.95 -2.96 -20.78
N PHE A 171 3.01 -1.83 -21.48
CA PHE A 171 1.84 -0.96 -21.65
C PHE A 171 0.71 -1.65 -22.40
N LYS A 172 -0.52 -1.21 -22.13
CA LYS A 172 -1.74 -1.75 -22.74
C LYS A 172 -1.67 -1.72 -24.27
N THR A 173 -2.09 -2.82 -24.88
CA THR A 173 -2.21 -2.96 -26.34
C THR A 173 -3.62 -2.70 -26.86
N VAL A 174 -4.59 -2.63 -25.95
CA VAL A 174 -6.00 -2.32 -26.20
C VAL A 174 -6.45 -1.14 -25.34
N PRO A 175 -7.44 -0.35 -25.77
CA PRO A 175 -8.01 0.72 -24.94
C PRO A 175 -8.71 0.18 -23.69
N ASN A 176 -8.56 0.87 -22.56
CA ASN A 176 -9.28 0.60 -21.32
C ASN A 176 -10.45 1.58 -21.16
N HIS A 177 -11.37 1.28 -20.24
CA HIS A 177 -12.50 2.14 -19.90
C HIS A 177 -12.71 2.19 -18.38
N LEU A 178 -12.74 3.40 -17.81
CA LEU A 178 -12.99 3.62 -16.38
C LEU A 178 -14.36 4.28 -16.21
N GLY A 179 -15.40 3.44 -16.19
CA GLY A 179 -16.78 3.91 -16.23
C GLY A 179 -17.07 4.73 -17.50
N GLU A 180 -17.34 6.03 -17.34
CA GLU A 180 -17.54 6.96 -18.46
C GLU A 180 -16.23 7.57 -18.99
N PHE A 181 -15.16 7.52 -18.20
CA PHE A 181 -13.86 8.06 -18.58
C PHE A 181 -13.11 7.10 -19.51
N VAL A 182 -12.56 7.64 -20.59
CA VAL A 182 -11.76 6.89 -21.57
C VAL A 182 -10.33 7.44 -21.53
N PRO A 183 -9.37 6.74 -20.92
CA PRO A 183 -7.96 7.17 -20.85
C PRO A 183 -7.29 7.16 -22.23
N PRO A 184 -6.07 7.72 -22.37
CA PRO A 184 -5.28 7.65 -23.59
C PRO A 184 -5.24 6.28 -24.24
N VAL A 185 -5.38 6.26 -25.57
CA VAL A 185 -5.30 5.03 -26.38
C VAL A 185 -3.87 4.48 -26.40
N PRO A 186 -3.67 3.17 -26.64
CA PRO A 186 -2.34 2.53 -26.65
C PRO A 186 -1.25 3.32 -27.38
N SER A 187 -1.55 3.82 -28.58
CA SER A 187 -0.59 4.56 -29.42
C SER A 187 -0.13 5.91 -28.85
N ALA A 188 -0.78 6.42 -27.80
CA ALA A 188 -0.41 7.66 -27.12
C ALA A 188 0.36 7.41 -25.81
N VAL A 189 0.33 6.19 -25.26
CA VAL A 189 0.85 5.88 -23.92
C VAL A 189 2.35 6.10 -23.83
N ASP A 190 3.13 5.59 -24.79
CA ASP A 190 4.60 5.69 -24.77
C ASP A 190 5.09 7.13 -24.62
N GLY A 191 4.53 8.05 -25.42
CA GLY A 191 4.91 9.47 -25.39
C GLY A 191 4.54 10.15 -24.07
N LEU A 192 3.35 9.85 -23.54
CA LEU A 192 2.87 10.42 -22.28
C LEU A 192 3.67 9.91 -21.07
N MET A 193 3.96 8.61 -21.05
CA MET A 193 4.78 8.00 -19.99
C MET A 193 6.23 8.47 -20.04
N ALA A 194 6.81 8.64 -21.23
CA ALA A 194 8.15 9.23 -21.38
C ALA A 194 8.21 10.68 -20.86
N ALA A 195 7.16 11.47 -21.11
CA ALA A 195 7.04 12.82 -20.56
C ALA A 195 6.91 12.80 -19.03
N LEU A 196 6.07 11.90 -18.49
CA LEU A 196 5.90 11.75 -17.04
C LEU A 196 7.20 11.33 -16.34
N MET A 197 7.92 10.33 -16.85
CA MET A 197 9.21 9.92 -16.27
C MET A 197 10.26 11.04 -16.36
N THR A 198 10.22 11.85 -17.42
CA THR A 198 11.07 13.03 -17.51
C THR A 198 10.76 14.04 -16.41
N TYR A 199 9.47 14.28 -16.13
CA TYR A 199 9.04 15.15 -15.02
C TYR A 199 9.54 14.64 -13.66
N ILE A 200 9.31 13.36 -13.35
CA ILE A 200 9.77 12.73 -12.10
C ILE A 200 11.27 12.91 -11.91
N ARG A 201 12.07 12.59 -12.94
CA ARG A 201 13.54 12.63 -12.84
C ARG A 201 14.11 14.04 -12.77
N THR A 202 13.52 14.99 -13.50
CA THR A 202 14.05 16.37 -13.55
C THR A 202 13.58 17.23 -12.38
N GLY A 203 12.54 16.79 -11.67
CA GLY A 203 11.85 17.56 -10.65
C GLY A 203 10.97 18.65 -11.27
N GLY A 204 9.83 18.94 -10.63
CA GLY A 204 9.02 20.09 -10.97
C GLY A 204 9.58 21.38 -10.37
N SER A 205 8.88 22.49 -10.64
CA SER A 205 9.17 23.78 -9.99
C SER A 205 8.51 23.92 -8.61
N TYR A 206 7.69 22.95 -8.20
CA TYR A 206 6.93 22.99 -6.96
C TYR A 206 7.65 22.26 -5.83
N HIS A 207 7.07 22.32 -4.64
CA HIS A 207 7.53 21.51 -3.52
C HIS A 207 7.35 20.01 -3.87
N PRO A 208 8.29 19.11 -3.50
CA PRO A 208 8.20 17.66 -3.71
C PRO A 208 6.83 17.01 -3.54
N LEU A 209 6.16 17.24 -2.40
CA LEU A 209 4.83 16.67 -2.12
C LEU A 209 3.75 17.14 -3.11
N ILE A 210 3.89 18.35 -3.68
CA ILE A 210 3.02 18.85 -4.74
C ILE A 210 3.33 18.08 -6.03
N ASP A 211 4.60 17.97 -6.41
CA ASP A 211 5.00 17.23 -7.61
C ASP A 211 4.57 15.77 -7.58
N ILE A 212 4.66 15.10 -6.43
CA ILE A 212 4.18 13.73 -6.26
C ILE A 212 2.66 13.65 -6.44
N ALA A 213 1.90 14.63 -5.93
CA ALA A 213 0.45 14.70 -6.16
C ALA A 213 0.11 14.86 -7.64
N LEU A 214 0.85 15.72 -8.36
CA LEU A 214 0.68 15.94 -9.79
C LEU A 214 1.01 14.67 -10.59
N THR A 215 2.16 14.05 -10.31
CA THR A 215 2.60 12.80 -10.92
C THR A 215 1.59 11.68 -10.72
N HIS A 216 1.04 11.54 -9.51
CA HIS A 216 0.05 10.52 -9.21
C HIS A 216 -1.22 10.71 -10.05
N TYR A 217 -1.77 11.93 -10.10
CA TYR A 217 -2.90 12.24 -10.99
C TYR A 217 -2.59 11.93 -12.47
N GLN A 218 -1.40 12.32 -12.93
CA GLN A 218 -1.02 12.14 -14.33
C GLN A 218 -0.89 10.66 -14.69
N PHE A 219 -0.28 9.85 -13.81
CA PHE A 219 -0.17 8.40 -13.99
C PHE A 219 -1.56 7.74 -14.06
N GLU A 220 -2.45 8.04 -13.11
CA GLU A 220 -3.82 7.51 -13.06
C GLU A 220 -4.64 7.92 -14.30
N THR A 221 -4.38 9.12 -14.82
CA THR A 221 -5.07 9.67 -16.00
C THR A 221 -4.55 9.08 -17.30
N ILE A 222 -3.24 8.82 -17.43
CA ILE A 222 -2.65 8.09 -18.56
C ILE A 222 -3.16 6.64 -18.56
N HIS A 223 -3.24 6.04 -17.37
CA HIS A 223 -3.69 4.68 -17.14
C HIS A 223 -3.00 3.68 -18.09
N PRO A 224 -1.65 3.57 -18.01
CA PRO A 224 -0.83 2.99 -19.07
C PRO A 224 -0.94 1.46 -19.21
N TYR A 225 -1.38 0.75 -18.18
CA TYR A 225 -1.48 -0.70 -18.15
C TYR A 225 -2.89 -1.21 -18.37
N GLY A 226 -3.05 -2.48 -18.73
CA GLY A 226 -4.37 -3.09 -18.90
C GLY A 226 -5.13 -3.33 -17.59
N ASP A 227 -4.41 -3.45 -16.48
CA ASP A 227 -4.91 -3.65 -15.12
C ASP A 227 -3.84 -3.16 -14.12
N GLY A 228 -4.14 -3.09 -12.83
CA GLY A 228 -3.15 -2.81 -11.78
C GLY A 228 -2.68 -1.36 -11.69
N ASN A 229 -3.24 -0.45 -12.50
CA ASN A 229 -2.84 0.96 -12.53
C ASN A 229 -2.97 1.63 -11.16
N GLY A 230 -4.13 1.56 -10.50
CA GLY A 230 -4.33 2.20 -9.20
C GLY A 230 -3.31 1.75 -8.15
N ARG A 231 -3.06 0.44 -8.07
CA ARG A 231 -2.05 -0.15 -7.17
C ARG A 231 -0.64 0.35 -7.50
N LEU A 232 -0.25 0.31 -8.76
CA LEU A 232 1.07 0.78 -9.18
C LEU A 232 1.23 2.30 -8.99
N GLY A 233 0.16 3.07 -9.20
CA GLY A 233 0.13 4.51 -9.00
C GLY A 233 0.30 4.91 -7.55
N ARG A 234 -0.28 4.16 -6.61
CA ARG A 234 -0.09 4.36 -5.16
C ARG A 234 1.29 3.89 -4.70
N LEU A 235 1.77 2.76 -5.20
CA LEU A 235 3.14 2.28 -4.97
C LEU A 235 4.17 3.33 -5.41
N LEU A 236 3.95 3.97 -6.56
CA LEU A 236 4.79 5.03 -7.10
C LEU A 236 4.84 6.30 -6.21
N ILE A 237 3.83 6.56 -5.37
CA ILE A 237 3.89 7.64 -4.36
C ILE A 237 4.99 7.30 -3.35
N THR A 238 4.95 6.09 -2.79
CA THR A 238 5.93 5.66 -1.78
C THR A 238 7.34 5.61 -2.33
N LEU A 239 7.53 5.14 -3.57
CA LEU A 239 8.84 5.14 -4.20
C LEU A 239 9.40 6.55 -4.40
N GLN A 240 8.57 7.52 -4.83
CA GLN A 240 9.04 8.90 -4.98
C GLN A 240 9.35 9.57 -3.62
N LEU A 241 8.59 9.27 -2.57
CA LEU A 241 8.89 9.76 -1.23
C LEU A 241 10.21 9.18 -0.70
N TYR A 242 10.48 7.91 -0.99
CA TYR A 242 11.73 7.24 -0.63
C TYR A 242 12.92 7.79 -1.43
N ASP A 243 12.81 7.87 -2.76
CA ASP A 243 13.84 8.38 -3.67
C ASP A 243 14.24 9.84 -3.36
N GLN A 244 13.33 10.62 -2.77
CA GLN A 244 13.57 12.01 -2.37
C GLN A 244 13.90 12.17 -0.87
N ASP A 245 14.27 11.10 -0.17
CA ASP A 245 14.68 11.07 1.24
C ASP A 245 13.62 11.59 2.23
N TYR A 246 12.33 11.63 1.84
CA TYR A 246 11.24 11.94 2.78
C TYR A 246 10.92 10.76 3.70
N LEU A 247 11.24 9.55 3.26
CA LEU A 247 11.06 8.31 4.00
C LEU A 247 12.33 7.45 3.91
N GLU A 248 12.88 7.06 5.04
CA GLU A 248 14.02 6.13 5.15
C GLU A 248 13.57 4.66 5.11
N GLN A 249 12.27 4.42 5.29
CA GLN A 249 11.59 3.12 5.22
C GLN A 249 10.17 3.35 4.71
N PRO A 250 9.56 2.41 3.95
CA PRO A 250 8.21 2.55 3.38
C PRO A 250 7.11 2.42 4.45
N THR A 251 7.05 3.37 5.37
CA THR A 251 6.23 3.32 6.60
C THR A 251 4.96 4.17 6.53
N LEU A 252 4.72 4.83 5.40
CA LEU A 252 3.52 5.62 5.15
C LEU A 252 2.46 4.74 4.44
N TYR A 253 1.30 4.56 5.06
CA TYR A 253 0.19 3.80 4.48
C TYR A 253 -0.93 4.73 3.97
N LEU A 254 -0.60 5.54 2.96
CA LEU A 254 -1.48 6.57 2.42
C LEU A 254 -2.81 6.02 1.86
N SER A 255 -2.84 4.77 1.43
CA SER A 255 -4.04 4.14 0.87
C SER A 255 -5.20 4.10 1.86
N GLU A 256 -4.97 4.03 3.17
CA GLU A 256 -6.06 4.08 4.17
C GLU A 256 -6.82 5.42 4.11
N TYR A 257 -6.12 6.54 3.87
CA TYR A 257 -6.77 7.85 3.69
C TYR A 257 -7.59 7.89 2.39
N PHE A 258 -7.02 7.39 1.29
CA PHE A 258 -7.75 7.33 0.01
C PHE A 258 -8.94 6.39 0.05
N ASN A 259 -8.83 5.25 0.73
CA ASN A 259 -9.92 4.29 0.87
C ASN A 259 -11.06 4.89 1.70
N ARG A 260 -10.74 5.51 2.85
CA ARG A 260 -11.75 6.20 3.68
C ARG A 260 -12.47 7.32 2.91
N TYR A 261 -11.76 8.06 2.07
CA TYR A 261 -12.29 9.17 1.27
C TYR A 261 -12.40 8.83 -0.22
N LYS A 262 -12.72 7.58 -0.56
CA LYS A 262 -12.67 7.04 -1.94
C LYS A 262 -13.46 7.87 -2.94
N GLU A 263 -14.66 8.30 -2.58
CA GLU A 263 -15.49 9.17 -3.42
C GLU A 263 -14.80 10.51 -3.68
N THR A 264 -14.26 11.15 -2.65
CA THR A 264 -13.54 12.43 -2.78
C THR A 264 -12.26 12.27 -3.60
N TYR A 265 -11.49 11.20 -3.40
CA TYR A 265 -10.29 10.89 -4.17
C TYR A 265 -10.60 10.81 -5.68
N VAL A 266 -11.65 10.07 -6.05
CA VAL A 266 -12.09 9.96 -7.45
C VAL A 266 -12.65 11.28 -7.99
N ASP A 267 -13.47 11.97 -7.20
CA ASP A 267 -14.10 13.23 -7.60
C ASP A 267 -13.08 14.34 -7.84
N ARG A 268 -12.03 14.44 -7.01
CA ARG A 268 -10.95 15.43 -7.19
C ARG A 268 -10.16 15.20 -8.47
N MET A 269 -9.80 13.95 -8.79
CA MET A 269 -9.16 13.64 -10.07
C MET A 269 -10.08 13.95 -11.26
N ASN A 270 -11.39 13.69 -11.14
CA ASN A 270 -12.35 14.04 -12.17
C ASN A 270 -12.54 15.56 -12.31
N ALA A 271 -12.47 16.31 -11.21
CA ALA A 271 -12.54 17.76 -11.20
C ALA A 271 -11.33 18.38 -11.93
N ILE A 272 -10.13 17.83 -11.79
CA ILE A 272 -8.98 18.25 -12.60
C ILE A 272 -9.28 18.04 -14.09
N ARG A 273 -9.68 16.83 -14.50
CA ARG A 273 -9.95 16.51 -15.92
C ARG A 273 -11.00 17.41 -16.56
N LYS A 274 -11.98 17.84 -15.77
CA LYS A 274 -13.14 18.62 -16.26
C LYS A 274 -12.95 20.13 -16.13
N TYR A 275 -12.26 20.59 -15.08
CA TYR A 275 -12.29 21.98 -14.64
C TYR A 275 -10.91 22.52 -14.23
N GLY A 276 -9.85 21.71 -14.29
CA GLY A 276 -8.51 22.14 -13.90
C GLY A 276 -8.34 22.43 -12.41
N GLU A 277 -9.18 21.84 -11.52
CA GLU A 277 -9.12 22.05 -10.06
C GLU A 277 -7.91 21.36 -9.39
N TRP A 278 -6.70 21.75 -9.78
CA TRP A 278 -5.44 21.21 -9.27
C TRP A 278 -5.22 21.51 -7.80
N GLU A 279 -5.51 22.73 -7.37
CA GLU A 279 -5.29 23.19 -5.99
C GLU A 279 -6.05 22.32 -5.00
N ALA A 280 -7.33 22.05 -5.27
CA ALA A 280 -8.19 21.24 -4.41
C ALA A 280 -7.74 19.77 -4.34
N TRP A 281 -7.15 19.24 -5.42
CA TRP A 281 -6.53 17.91 -5.43
C TRP A 281 -5.26 17.89 -4.58
N VAL A 282 -4.37 18.86 -4.78
CA VAL A 282 -3.11 18.95 -4.04
C VAL A 282 -3.38 19.16 -2.55
N GLU A 283 -4.35 20.00 -2.18
CA GLU A 283 -4.81 20.18 -0.80
C GLU A 283 -5.26 18.86 -0.17
N PHE A 284 -6.12 18.10 -0.86
CA PHE A 284 -6.59 16.79 -0.41
C PHE A 284 -5.43 15.79 -0.24
N PHE A 285 -4.54 15.74 -1.22
CA PHE A 285 -3.41 14.81 -1.25
C PHE A 285 -2.42 15.08 -0.11
N VAL A 286 -1.99 16.34 0.07
CA VAL A 286 -1.03 16.71 1.12
C VAL A 286 -1.68 16.61 2.50
N THR A 287 -2.98 16.87 2.63
CA THR A 287 -3.74 16.61 3.86
C THR A 287 -3.71 15.13 4.22
N GLY A 288 -3.89 14.24 3.23
CA GLY A 288 -3.75 12.80 3.40
C GLY A 288 -2.35 12.41 3.89
N ILE A 289 -1.30 12.93 3.27
CA ILE A 289 0.09 12.70 3.72
C ILE A 289 0.29 13.14 5.16
N ARG A 290 -0.17 14.34 5.54
CA ARG A 290 -0.03 14.86 6.89
C ARG A 290 -0.66 13.93 7.92
N HIS A 291 -1.92 13.56 7.69
CA HIS A 291 -2.67 12.69 8.58
C HIS A 291 -2.02 11.31 8.70
N GLN A 292 -1.65 10.72 7.56
CA GLN A 292 -1.08 9.38 7.54
C GLN A 292 0.32 9.32 8.12
N ALA A 293 1.14 10.36 7.94
CA ALA A 293 2.44 10.43 8.60
C ALA A 293 2.32 10.51 10.12
N GLU A 294 1.33 11.25 10.64
CA GLU A 294 1.03 11.32 12.08
C GLU A 294 0.51 9.98 12.61
N GLU A 295 -0.45 9.34 11.93
CA GLU A 295 -0.98 8.02 12.30
C GLU A 295 0.09 6.93 12.28
N SER A 296 0.89 6.86 11.21
CA SER A 296 2.02 5.94 11.10
C SER A 296 2.94 6.07 12.30
N LEU A 297 3.33 7.29 12.66
CA LEU A 297 4.22 7.51 13.80
C LEU A 297 3.57 7.07 15.12
N LEU A 298 2.31 7.43 15.36
CA LEU A 298 1.61 7.03 16.58
C LEU A 298 1.49 5.51 16.69
N ARG A 299 1.16 4.84 15.59
CA ARG A 299 1.02 3.38 15.53
C ARG A 299 2.37 2.69 15.75
N SER A 300 3.43 3.15 15.10
CA SER A 300 4.79 2.64 15.31
C SER A 300 5.22 2.82 16.77
N ARG A 301 4.96 3.98 17.39
CA ARG A 301 5.30 4.22 18.79
C ARG A 301 4.55 3.30 19.76
N ASP A 302 3.28 3.05 19.51
CA ASP A 302 2.47 2.16 20.34
C ASP A 302 2.95 0.71 20.22
N LEU A 303 3.27 0.24 19.01
CA LEU A 303 3.89 -1.07 18.79
C LEU A 303 5.25 -1.20 19.48
N HIS A 304 6.08 -0.17 19.39
CA HIS A 304 7.38 -0.17 20.06
C HIS A 304 7.24 -0.19 21.58
N SER A 305 6.30 0.59 22.15
CA SER A 305 6.02 0.56 23.59
C SER A 305 5.56 -0.83 24.03
N LEU A 306 4.62 -1.43 23.30
CA LEU A 306 4.13 -2.78 23.60
C LEU A 306 5.28 -3.81 23.58
N GLN A 307 6.20 -3.69 22.62
CA GLN A 307 7.38 -4.55 22.56
C GLN A 307 8.28 -4.40 23.79
N GLN A 308 8.48 -3.17 24.29
CA GLN A 308 9.25 -2.95 25.51
C GLN A 308 8.55 -3.53 26.75
N ASP A 309 7.22 -3.38 26.83
CA ASP A 309 6.42 -3.92 27.93
C ASP A 309 6.47 -5.46 27.95
N TYR A 310 6.44 -6.11 26.78
CA TYR A 310 6.62 -7.55 26.66
C TYR A 310 8.02 -8.00 27.06
N LYS A 311 9.07 -7.29 26.59
CA LYS A 311 10.45 -7.58 27.00
C LYS A 311 10.63 -7.44 28.52
N ALA A 312 10.01 -6.45 29.15
CA ALA A 312 10.08 -6.27 30.60
C ALA A 312 9.29 -7.33 31.39
N THR A 313 8.17 -7.81 30.85
CA THR A 313 7.29 -8.78 31.51
C THR A 313 7.77 -10.22 31.33
N TYR A 314 8.24 -10.56 30.13
CA TYR A 314 8.55 -11.92 29.70
C TYR A 314 10.05 -12.18 29.51
N GLY A 315 10.89 -11.16 29.35
CA GLY A 315 12.29 -11.32 28.94
C GLY A 315 13.24 -11.90 29.99
N ASP A 316 12.87 -11.90 31.27
CA ASP A 316 13.75 -12.35 32.38
C ASP A 316 13.68 -13.87 32.66
N THR A 317 12.89 -14.62 31.89
CA THR A 317 12.70 -16.07 32.08
C THR A 317 12.81 -16.83 30.76
N SER A 318 13.39 -18.03 30.81
CA SER A 318 13.48 -18.95 29.67
C SER A 318 12.28 -19.89 29.58
N ALA A 319 11.13 -19.46 30.12
CA ALA A 319 9.91 -20.26 30.07
C ALA A 319 9.29 -20.16 28.67
N ALA A 320 8.84 -21.27 28.11
CA ALA A 320 8.34 -21.31 26.72
C ALA A 320 7.23 -20.29 26.42
N TYR A 321 6.32 -20.00 27.36
CA TYR A 321 5.29 -18.97 27.18
C TYR A 321 5.86 -17.57 27.07
N ALA A 322 6.93 -17.28 27.83
CA ALA A 322 7.55 -15.97 27.88
C ALA A 322 8.43 -15.74 26.64
N GLU A 323 9.14 -16.78 26.20
CA GLU A 323 9.86 -16.79 24.93
C GLU A 323 8.88 -16.61 23.75
N LEU A 324 7.77 -17.36 23.75
CA LEU A 324 6.70 -17.20 22.77
C LEU A 324 6.19 -15.76 22.70
N ALA A 325 5.88 -15.15 23.85
CA ALA A 325 5.38 -13.78 23.92
C ALA A 325 6.36 -12.79 23.25
N CYS A 326 7.66 -12.93 23.50
CA CYS A 326 8.66 -12.07 22.88
C CYS A 326 8.75 -12.26 21.34
N THR A 327 8.55 -13.48 20.86
CA THR A 327 8.55 -13.82 19.42
C THR A 327 7.31 -13.30 18.69
N LEU A 328 6.23 -12.91 19.38
CA LEU A 328 5.00 -12.41 18.71
C LEU A 328 5.20 -11.14 17.88
N PHE A 329 6.27 -10.36 18.13
CA PHE A 329 6.61 -9.20 17.29
C PHE A 329 7.31 -9.58 15.99
N GLU A 330 7.81 -10.82 15.89
CA GLU A 330 8.34 -11.44 14.69
C GLU A 330 7.31 -12.36 14.02
N GLN A 331 6.43 -12.99 14.80
CA GLN A 331 5.38 -13.86 14.28
C GLN A 331 4.06 -13.60 15.04
N PRO A 332 3.29 -12.56 14.66
CA PRO A 332 2.09 -12.15 15.40
C PRO A 332 0.90 -13.09 15.18
N TYR A 333 0.99 -14.02 14.23
CA TYR A 333 -0.05 -15.00 13.92
C TYR A 333 0.59 -16.38 13.80
N LEU A 334 0.03 -17.40 14.45
CA LEU A 334 0.70 -18.69 14.61
C LEU A 334 -0.25 -19.88 14.79
N THR A 335 0.30 -21.07 14.58
CA THR A 335 -0.30 -22.35 14.99
C THR A 335 0.55 -23.01 16.07
N ALA A 336 -0.01 -24.03 16.73
CA ALA A 336 0.78 -24.84 17.66
C ALA A 336 1.98 -25.56 16.99
N ASN A 337 1.94 -25.79 15.67
CA ASN A 337 3.07 -26.37 14.95
C ASN A 337 4.18 -25.35 14.75
N VAL A 338 3.83 -24.14 14.31
CA VAL A 338 4.77 -23.01 14.23
C VAL A 338 5.47 -22.76 15.58
N VAL A 339 4.73 -22.81 16.70
CA VAL A 339 5.33 -22.64 18.04
C VAL A 339 6.31 -23.77 18.40
N GLN A 340 6.02 -25.02 18.01
CA GLN A 340 6.94 -26.13 18.25
C GLN A 340 8.26 -25.93 17.51
N GLU A 341 8.19 -25.47 16.26
CA GLU A 341 9.37 -25.23 15.42
C GLU A 341 10.16 -24.00 15.89
N LEU A 342 9.48 -22.89 16.17
CA LEU A 342 10.12 -21.64 16.61
C LEU A 342 10.88 -21.79 17.93
N LEU A 343 10.33 -22.56 18.88
CA LEU A 343 10.90 -22.70 20.22
C LEU A 343 11.67 -24.01 20.44
N ASP A 344 11.72 -24.90 19.44
CA ASP A 344 12.27 -26.26 19.55
C ASP A 344 11.70 -27.03 20.77
N VAL A 345 10.36 -27.03 20.90
CA VAL A 345 9.64 -27.67 22.01
C VAL A 345 8.67 -28.74 21.56
N THR A 346 8.27 -29.61 22.48
CA THR A 346 7.24 -30.62 22.23
C THR A 346 5.85 -30.00 22.11
N GLY A 347 4.96 -30.61 21.31
CA GLY A 347 3.56 -30.18 21.19
C GLY A 347 2.84 -29.89 22.51
N PRO A 348 2.89 -30.76 23.53
CA PRO A 348 2.28 -30.47 24.84
C PRO A 348 2.88 -29.25 25.56
N THR A 349 4.12 -28.87 25.25
CA THR A 349 4.75 -27.67 25.79
C THR A 349 4.32 -26.43 25.02
N ALA A 350 4.23 -26.52 23.69
CA ALA A 350 3.68 -25.46 22.85
C ALA A 350 2.22 -25.14 23.22
N TYR A 351 1.35 -26.15 23.36
CA TYR A 351 -0.03 -25.93 23.80
C TYR A 351 -0.12 -25.26 25.18
N ARG A 352 0.68 -25.71 26.16
CA ARG A 352 0.70 -25.06 27.48
C ARG A 352 1.17 -23.61 27.43
N ALA A 353 2.12 -23.28 26.55
CA ALA A 353 2.57 -21.92 26.34
C ALA A 353 1.48 -21.04 25.72
N ILE A 354 0.80 -21.56 24.70
CA ILE A 354 -0.34 -20.89 24.04
C ILE A 354 -1.49 -20.68 25.05
N ASP A 355 -1.93 -21.74 25.73
CA ASP A 355 -3.04 -21.70 26.68
C ASP A 355 -2.77 -20.64 27.78
N GLN A 356 -1.53 -20.55 28.27
CA GLN A 356 -1.16 -19.53 29.26
C GLN A 356 -1.25 -18.11 28.68
N LEU A 357 -0.74 -17.87 27.48
CA LEU A 357 -0.83 -16.54 26.85
C LEU A 357 -2.27 -16.18 26.44
N GLU A 358 -3.13 -17.15 26.14
CA GLU A 358 -4.56 -16.93 25.97
C GLU A 358 -5.24 -16.55 27.30
N GLU A 359 -4.91 -17.24 28.41
CA GLU A 359 -5.42 -16.91 29.75
C GLU A 359 -4.98 -15.50 30.21
N GLU A 360 -3.77 -15.08 29.83
CA GLU A 360 -3.25 -13.72 30.06
C GLU A 360 -3.83 -12.68 29.09
N GLY A 361 -4.55 -13.11 28.04
CA GLY A 361 -5.16 -12.23 27.05
C GLY A 361 -4.18 -11.68 26.01
N VAL A 362 -2.98 -12.24 25.90
CA VAL A 362 -1.95 -11.90 24.91
C VAL A 362 -2.27 -12.52 23.55
N LEU A 363 -2.74 -13.77 23.56
CA LEU A 363 -3.19 -14.49 22.37
C LEU A 363 -4.71 -14.61 22.34
N GLU A 364 -5.26 -14.68 21.13
CA GLU A 364 -6.66 -15.06 20.91
C GLU A 364 -6.79 -16.05 19.74
N GLU A 365 -7.64 -17.06 19.90
CA GLU A 365 -7.97 -18.06 18.88
C GLU A 365 -8.91 -17.48 17.82
N THR A 366 -8.60 -17.68 16.54
CA THR A 366 -9.30 -17.01 15.42
C THR A 366 -10.20 -17.92 14.59
N THR A 367 -10.07 -19.25 14.69
CA THR A 367 -10.74 -20.18 13.77
C THR A 367 -12.07 -20.73 14.29
N GLY A 368 -12.28 -20.75 15.61
CA GLY A 368 -13.42 -21.41 16.26
C GLY A 368 -13.46 -22.93 16.07
N LYS A 369 -12.34 -23.56 15.66
CA LYS A 369 -12.26 -24.99 15.33
C LYS A 369 -11.74 -25.83 16.49
N GLU A 370 -12.08 -27.12 16.50
CA GLU A 370 -11.54 -28.08 17.48
C GLU A 370 -10.11 -28.55 17.14
N ARG A 371 -9.66 -28.40 15.89
CA ARG A 371 -8.35 -28.84 15.40
C ARG A 371 -7.76 -27.82 14.44
N ASN A 372 -6.43 -27.78 14.36
CA ASN A 372 -5.67 -26.80 13.56
C ASN A 372 -6.08 -25.35 13.92
N ARG A 373 -6.15 -25.09 15.23
CA ARG A 373 -6.41 -23.76 15.78
C ARG A 373 -5.28 -22.82 15.38
N GLU A 374 -5.67 -21.62 14.98
CA GLU A 374 -4.77 -20.52 14.70
C GLU A 374 -5.01 -19.44 15.77
N TYR A 375 -3.94 -18.76 16.13
CA TYR A 375 -3.94 -17.76 17.19
C TYR A 375 -3.26 -16.50 16.69
N ARG A 376 -3.77 -15.35 17.12
CA ARG A 376 -3.16 -14.06 16.84
C ARG A 376 -2.81 -13.31 18.12
N ALA A 377 -1.78 -12.48 18.05
CA ALA A 377 -1.37 -11.57 19.11
C ALA A 377 -2.37 -10.42 19.22
N ARG A 378 -3.34 -10.56 20.13
CA ARG A 378 -4.50 -9.66 20.24
C ARG A 378 -4.09 -8.19 20.31
N GLU A 379 -3.17 -7.86 21.22
CA GLU A 379 -2.76 -6.47 21.47
C GLU A 379 -2.00 -5.85 20.28
N ILE A 380 -1.25 -6.65 19.51
CA ILE A 380 -0.58 -6.20 18.29
C ILE A 380 -1.62 -5.88 17.21
N PHE A 381 -2.56 -6.79 16.96
CA PHE A 381 -3.61 -6.59 15.97
C PHE A 381 -4.58 -5.47 16.37
N GLU A 382 -4.87 -5.28 17.65
CA GLU A 382 -5.63 -4.10 18.12
C GLU A 382 -4.94 -2.78 17.75
N ILE A 383 -3.60 -2.72 17.78
CA ILE A 383 -2.87 -1.54 17.33
C ILE A 383 -2.84 -1.43 15.80
N LEU A 384 -2.76 -2.54 15.05
CA LEU A 384 -2.71 -2.55 13.59
C LEU A 384 -4.08 -2.31 12.92
N GLU A 385 -5.16 -2.75 13.53
CA GLU A 385 -6.52 -2.70 12.97
C GLU A 385 -7.30 -1.47 13.45
N ARG A 386 -6.83 -0.75 14.48
CA ARG A 386 -7.56 0.42 14.98
C ARG A 386 -7.75 1.48 13.88
N PRO A 387 -8.93 2.14 13.85
CA PRO A 387 -9.14 3.30 13.00
C PRO A 387 -8.18 4.46 13.34
N PRO A 388 -7.82 5.29 12.35
CA PRO A 388 -7.13 6.56 12.53
C PRO A 388 -7.72 7.41 13.66
N ARG A 389 -6.85 8.06 14.42
CA ARG A 389 -7.20 8.96 15.54
C ARG A 389 -7.16 10.45 15.16
N THR A 390 -6.55 10.79 14.05
CA THR A 390 -6.24 12.17 13.63
C THR A 390 -7.27 12.73 12.64
N TYR A 391 -8.24 11.93 12.18
CA TYR A 391 -9.33 12.36 11.28
C TYR A 391 -10.52 11.41 11.26
#